data_AF-J0CS83-F1
#
_entry.id   AF-J0CS83-F1
#
_cell.length_a   1.000
_cell.length_b   1.000
_cell.length_c   1.000
_cell.angle_alpha   90.00
_cell.angle_beta   90.00
_cell.angle_gamma   90.00
#
_symmetry.space_group_name_H-M   'P 1'
#
loop_
_entity.id
_entity.type
_entity.pdbx_description
1 polymer ?
#
loop_
_entity_poly.entity_id
_entity_poly.type
_entity_poly.pdbx_seq_one_letter_code
_entity_poly.pdbx_strand_id
1 'polypeptide(L)'
;METLAGLLRRAGNSPVDVHVTDISFSDLHEVVRILGDHIDHIRTLALYTGELKLDHFHIHVVYGLFKKPAPLLEVVDIQLFYRSFLEKCLKIDALQDPSLRLPPPLLRQAPKLRQLSFQTMTFPQTAGGGFLAVTRLEIDGVFLSADQMSAIVSLPCLRNLHLEIAGCALPNAQPPPTFRLDELWLYGL
;
A
#
# COMPACT_ATOMS: atom_id res chain seq x y z
N MET A 1 9.62 10.10 19.80
CA MET A 1 8.38 9.30 19.66
C MET A 1 7.25 9.73 20.61
N GLU A 2 7.54 10.15 21.85
CA GLU A 2 6.51 10.62 22.80
C GLU A 2 5.62 11.75 22.28
N THR A 3 6.17 12.66 21.46
CA THR A 3 5.44 13.76 20.83
C THR A 3 4.31 13.26 19.93
N LEU A 4 4.56 12.27 19.07
CA LEU A 4 3.54 11.69 18.17
C LEU A 4 2.39 11.07 18.98
N ALA A 5 2.73 10.21 19.95
CA ALA A 5 1.74 9.59 20.82
C ALA A 5 0.97 10.62 21.67
N GLY A 6 1.62 11.70 22.10
CA GLY A 6 0.98 12.78 22.85
C GLY A 6 -0.01 13.57 22.00
N LEU A 7 0.35 13.88 20.74
CA LEU A 7 -0.52 14.59 19.81
C LEU A 7 -1.75 13.76 19.41
N LEU A 8 -1.57 12.48 19.07
CA LEU A 8 -2.68 11.59 18.73
C LEU A 8 -3.64 11.38 19.90
N ARG A 9 -3.11 11.20 21.12
CA ARG A 9 -3.96 11.14 22.33
C ARG A 9 -4.75 12.43 22.57
N ARG A 10 -4.14 13.61 22.31
CA ARG A 10 -4.81 14.91 22.47
C ARG A 10 -5.86 15.18 21.41
N ALA A 11 -5.70 14.64 20.19
CA ALA A 11 -6.73 14.68 19.16
C ALA A 11 -8.02 13.95 19.59
N GLY A 12 -7.93 13.05 20.59
CA GLY A 12 -9.06 12.29 21.09
C GLY A 12 -9.57 11.35 19.99
N ASN A 13 -10.88 11.35 19.73
CA ASN A 13 -11.48 10.60 18.61
C ASN A 13 -11.77 11.49 17.40
N SER A 14 -11.12 12.66 17.31
CA SER A 14 -11.28 13.56 16.17
C SER A 14 -10.53 12.99 14.96
N PRO A 15 -11.08 13.08 13.74
CA PRO A 15 -10.38 12.63 12.54
C PRO A 15 -9.07 13.40 12.35
N VAL A 16 -7.98 12.69 12.06
CA VAL A 16 -6.65 13.30 11.85
C VAL A 16 -5.97 12.78 10.58
N ASP A 17 -5.17 13.66 9.97
CA ASP A 17 -4.24 13.30 8.90
C ASP A 17 -2.84 13.22 9.49
N VAL A 18 -2.18 12.08 9.28
CA VAL A 18 -0.90 11.76 9.89
C VAL A 18 0.15 11.53 8.83
N HIS A 19 1.18 12.36 8.86
CA HIS A 19 2.35 12.28 8.00
C HIS A 19 3.56 12.12 8.90
N VAL A 20 4.25 10.99 8.77
CA VAL A 20 5.49 10.72 9.53
C VAL A 20 6.61 10.54 8.52
N THR A 21 7.60 11.43 8.58
CA THR A 21 8.78 11.42 7.73
C THR A 21 10.00 10.93 8.51
N ASP A 22 11.09 10.65 7.79
CA ASP A 22 12.39 10.32 8.37
C ASP A 22 12.36 9.11 9.30
N ILE A 23 11.45 8.15 9.02
CA ILE A 23 11.31 6.93 9.82
C ILE A 23 12.56 6.06 9.63
N SER A 24 13.34 5.95 10.69
CA SER A 24 14.48 5.03 10.75
C SER A 24 14.05 3.59 11.09
N PHE A 25 14.94 2.64 10.88
CA PHE A 25 14.71 1.25 11.28
C PHE A 25 14.44 1.11 12.79
N SER A 26 15.20 1.83 13.63
CA SER A 26 15.02 1.79 15.09
C SER A 26 13.66 2.31 15.54
N ASP A 27 13.06 3.23 14.78
CA ASP A 27 11.79 3.85 15.15
C ASP A 27 10.58 3.09 14.59
N LEU A 28 10.76 2.30 13.52
CA LEU A 28 9.66 1.68 12.76
C LEU A 28 8.66 0.94 13.64
N HIS A 29 9.15 0.09 14.55
CA HIS A 29 8.29 -0.69 15.43
C HIS A 29 7.48 0.19 16.38
N GLU A 30 8.08 1.27 16.91
CA GLU A 30 7.41 2.18 17.81
C GLU A 30 6.40 3.06 17.07
N VAL A 31 6.77 3.57 15.88
CA VAL A 31 5.88 4.32 14.98
C VAL A 31 4.66 3.48 14.65
N VAL A 32 4.87 2.26 14.19
CA VAL A 32 3.79 1.33 13.84
C VAL A 32 2.90 1.02 15.04
N ARG A 33 3.48 0.79 16.21
CA ARG A 33 2.70 0.53 17.42
C ARG A 33 1.79 1.72 17.76
N ILE A 34 2.35 2.93 17.82
CA ILE A 34 1.60 4.15 18.15
C ILE A 34 0.49 4.40 17.14
N LEU A 35 0.80 4.35 15.84
CA LEU A 35 -0.20 4.57 14.79
C LEU A 35 -1.27 3.48 14.78
N GLY A 36 -0.90 2.23 15.01
CA GLY A 36 -1.86 1.13 15.15
C GLY A 36 -2.80 1.33 16.34
N ASP A 37 -2.30 1.86 17.46
CA ASP A 37 -3.12 2.20 18.65
C ASP A 37 -4.13 3.33 18.39
N HIS A 38 -3.95 4.10 17.32
CA HIS A 38 -4.75 5.28 16.98
C HIS A 38 -5.39 5.22 15.58
N ILE A 39 -5.27 4.09 14.88
CA ILE A 39 -5.69 3.97 13.47
C ILE A 39 -7.19 4.18 13.28
N ASP A 40 -7.98 4.05 14.34
CA ASP A 40 -9.43 4.15 14.31
C ASP A 40 -9.95 5.55 13.97
N HIS A 41 -9.15 6.58 14.29
CA HIS A 41 -9.46 7.97 13.97
C HIS A 41 -8.55 8.59 12.88
N ILE A 42 -7.61 7.84 12.32
CA ILE A 42 -6.74 8.33 11.25
C ILE A 42 -7.48 8.27 9.93
N ARG A 43 -7.51 9.40 9.21
CA ARG A 43 -8.13 9.55 7.90
C ARG A 43 -7.11 9.40 6.77
N THR A 44 -5.97 10.07 6.91
CA THR A 44 -4.84 9.99 5.98
C THR A 44 -3.64 9.46 6.73
N LEU A 45 -3.02 8.41 6.20
CA LEU A 45 -1.80 7.82 6.75
C LEU A 45 -0.70 7.86 5.69
N ALA A 46 0.31 8.68 5.93
CA ALA A 46 1.45 8.82 5.06
C ALA A 46 2.76 8.54 5.81
N LEU A 47 3.52 7.55 5.36
CA LEU A 47 4.76 7.10 5.99
C LEU A 47 5.92 7.16 5.00
N TYR A 48 6.90 8.00 5.32
CA TYR A 48 8.09 8.22 4.52
C TYR A 48 9.33 7.95 5.35
N THR A 49 10.32 7.33 4.71
CA THR A 49 11.68 7.28 5.24
C THR A 49 12.45 8.52 4.78
N GLY A 50 13.58 8.79 5.44
CA GLY A 50 14.54 9.80 4.97
C GLY A 50 15.30 9.30 3.73
N GLU A 51 16.53 9.77 3.54
CA GLU A 51 17.33 9.43 2.35
C GLU A 51 17.61 7.91 2.19
N LEU A 52 17.62 7.16 3.30
CA LEU A 52 17.86 5.72 3.30
C LEU A 52 16.54 4.95 3.48
N LYS A 53 16.06 4.37 2.38
CA LYS A 53 14.92 3.47 2.39
C LYS A 53 15.22 2.16 3.15
N LEU A 54 14.23 1.62 3.84
CA LEU A 54 14.32 0.43 4.69
C LEU A 54 14.31 -0.87 3.86
N ASP A 55 14.86 -1.94 4.41
CA ASP A 55 14.83 -3.27 3.78
C ASP A 55 13.39 -3.85 3.75
N HIS A 56 13.01 -4.47 2.63
CA HIS A 56 11.73 -5.14 2.41
C HIS A 56 11.40 -6.21 3.45
N PHE A 57 12.39 -6.78 4.16
CA PHE A 57 12.14 -7.73 5.25
C PHE A 57 11.25 -7.14 6.35
N HIS A 58 11.18 -5.81 6.51
CA HIS A 58 10.40 -5.15 7.56
C HIS A 58 8.97 -4.76 7.17
N ILE A 59 8.55 -5.05 5.94
CA ILE A 59 7.19 -4.76 5.45
C ILE A 59 6.11 -5.36 6.36
N HIS A 60 6.34 -6.57 6.87
CA HIS A 60 5.39 -7.25 7.76
C HIS A 60 5.12 -6.49 9.06
N VAL A 61 6.03 -5.62 9.49
CA VAL A 61 5.83 -4.77 10.67
C VAL A 61 4.69 -3.80 10.39
N VAL A 62 4.70 -3.14 9.22
CA VAL A 62 3.68 -2.16 8.81
C VAL A 62 2.29 -2.79 8.67
N TYR A 63 2.19 -4.08 8.36
CA TYR A 63 0.90 -4.80 8.39
C TYR A 63 0.25 -4.80 9.78
N GLY A 64 1.04 -4.61 10.84
CA GLY A 64 0.54 -4.42 12.19
C GLY A 64 -0.47 -3.28 12.32
N LEU A 65 -0.34 -2.22 11.50
CA LEU A 65 -1.26 -1.08 11.48
C LEU A 65 -2.69 -1.49 11.18
N PHE A 66 -2.84 -2.40 10.21
CA PHE A 66 -4.14 -2.81 9.67
C PHE A 66 -4.75 -4.02 10.39
N LYS A 67 -4.14 -4.46 11.51
CA LYS A 67 -4.74 -5.50 12.37
C LYS A 67 -5.93 -4.97 13.18
N LYS A 68 -6.03 -3.65 13.35
CA LYS A 68 -7.11 -2.97 14.08
C LYS A 68 -8.09 -2.31 13.11
N PRO A 69 -9.36 -2.12 13.51
CA PRO A 69 -10.35 -1.39 12.72
C PRO A 69 -9.90 0.04 12.40
N ALA A 70 -10.02 0.45 11.15
CA ALA A 70 -9.65 1.77 10.63
C ALA A 70 -10.83 2.42 9.89
N PRO A 71 -11.98 2.66 10.57
CA PRO A 71 -13.24 3.06 9.93
C PRO A 71 -13.20 4.42 9.23
N LEU A 72 -12.24 5.28 9.56
CA LEU A 72 -12.06 6.61 8.96
C LEU A 72 -10.97 6.66 7.90
N LEU A 73 -10.18 5.60 7.73
CA LEU A 73 -9.02 5.61 6.86
C LEU A 73 -9.46 5.67 5.39
N GLU A 74 -9.07 6.76 4.73
CA GLU A 74 -9.40 7.08 3.33
C GLU A 74 -8.18 6.97 2.43
N VAL A 75 -7.00 7.33 2.95
CA VAL A 75 -5.76 7.42 2.18
C VAL A 75 -4.63 6.71 2.93
N VAL A 76 -3.94 5.83 2.21
CA VAL A 76 -2.69 5.20 2.65
C VAL A 76 -1.62 5.50 1.61
N ASP A 77 -0.51 6.07 2.06
CA ASP A 77 0.69 6.32 1.25
C ASP A 77 1.93 5.86 2.03
N ILE A 78 2.54 4.75 1.61
CA ILE A 78 3.67 4.14 2.31
C ILE A 78 4.86 4.04 1.34
N GLN A 79 5.89 4.83 1.62
CA GLN A 79 7.13 4.92 0.84
C GLN A 79 8.34 4.74 1.77
N LEU A 80 8.33 3.64 2.52
CA LEU A 80 9.36 3.33 3.51
C LEU A 80 10.48 2.45 2.96
N PHE A 81 10.16 1.61 1.97
CA PHE A 81 11.02 0.48 1.64
C PHE A 81 11.73 0.68 0.31
N TYR A 82 12.95 0.16 0.26
CA TYR A 82 13.71 0.02 -0.96
C TYR A 82 13.53 -1.39 -1.47
N ARG A 83 13.40 -1.52 -2.78
CA ARG A 83 13.77 -2.75 -3.46
C ARG A 83 14.94 -2.40 -4.38
N SER A 84 16.11 -2.98 -4.12
CA SER A 84 17.27 -2.74 -4.97
C SER A 84 16.95 -3.20 -6.39
N PHE A 85 16.88 -2.23 -7.31
CA PHE A 85 16.65 -2.49 -8.73
C PHE A 85 17.74 -3.42 -9.30
N LEU A 86 18.97 -3.28 -8.77
CA LEU A 86 20.16 -3.99 -9.22
C LEU A 86 20.27 -5.46 -8.75
N GLU A 87 19.70 -5.87 -7.61
CA GLU A 87 19.74 -7.31 -7.22
C GLU A 87 18.68 -8.14 -7.96
N LYS A 88 17.72 -7.49 -8.63
CA LYS A 88 16.49 -8.09 -9.15
C LYS A 88 16.52 -8.52 -10.61
N CYS A 89 17.43 -8.04 -11.44
CA CYS A 89 17.58 -8.59 -12.80
C CYS A 89 18.08 -10.04 -12.80
N LEU A 90 18.59 -10.54 -11.66
CA LEU A 90 19.26 -11.84 -11.57
C LEU A 90 18.41 -12.96 -10.94
N LYS A 91 17.26 -12.68 -10.33
CA LYS A 91 16.42 -13.71 -9.66
C LYS A 91 14.92 -13.47 -9.84
N ILE A 92 14.37 -14.05 -10.91
CA ILE A 92 12.93 -14.06 -11.20
C ILE A 92 12.11 -14.70 -10.05
N ASP A 93 12.71 -15.58 -9.25
CA ASP A 93 12.03 -16.29 -8.15
C ASP A 93 11.66 -15.39 -6.95
N ALA A 94 12.45 -14.35 -6.67
CA ALA A 94 12.13 -13.38 -5.61
C ALA A 94 10.94 -12.46 -5.98
N LEU A 95 10.45 -12.54 -7.22
CA LEU A 95 9.32 -11.75 -7.72
C LEU A 95 7.97 -12.38 -7.38
N GLN A 96 7.96 -13.65 -6.98
CA GLN A 96 6.75 -14.36 -6.59
C GLN A 96 6.50 -14.38 -5.09
N ASP A 97 7.42 -13.83 -4.28
CA ASP A 97 7.35 -13.91 -2.81
C ASP A 97 5.98 -13.41 -2.30
N PRO A 98 5.14 -14.33 -1.78
CA PRO A 98 3.84 -13.98 -1.25
C PRO A 98 3.90 -13.01 -0.06
N SER A 99 5.05 -12.92 0.62
CA SER A 99 5.25 -12.00 1.75
C SER A 99 5.18 -10.52 1.34
N LEU A 100 5.48 -10.24 0.07
CA LEU A 100 5.45 -8.92 -0.56
C LEU A 100 4.13 -8.58 -1.26
N ARG A 101 3.08 -9.35 -1.01
CA ARG A 101 1.72 -9.07 -1.51
C ARG A 101 0.94 -8.29 -0.47
N LEU A 102 0.24 -7.24 -0.90
CA LEU A 102 -0.66 -6.51 -0.02
C LEU A 102 -1.69 -7.48 0.58
N PRO A 103 -1.82 -7.59 1.91
CA PRO A 103 -2.70 -8.56 2.54
C PRO A 103 -4.18 -8.11 2.46
N PRO A 104 -4.99 -8.64 1.53
CA PRO A 104 -6.35 -8.14 1.29
C PRO A 104 -7.29 -8.18 2.52
N PRO A 105 -7.21 -9.21 3.39
CA PRO A 105 -8.03 -9.26 4.60
C PRO A 105 -7.81 -8.10 5.56
N LEU A 106 -6.59 -7.57 5.64
CA LEU A 106 -6.27 -6.52 6.60
C LEU A 106 -6.88 -5.18 6.18
N LEU A 107 -6.95 -4.90 4.88
CA LEU A 107 -7.58 -3.68 4.37
C LEU A 107 -9.12 -3.68 4.49
N ARG A 108 -9.75 -4.83 4.77
CA ARG A 108 -11.21 -4.87 5.07
C ARG A 108 -11.57 -4.06 6.31
N GLN A 109 -10.59 -3.80 7.17
CA GLN A 109 -10.75 -2.96 8.35
C GLN A 109 -10.89 -1.47 8.00
N ALA A 110 -10.62 -1.07 6.75
CA ALA A 110 -10.68 0.29 6.24
C ALA A 110 -11.77 0.45 5.15
N PRO A 111 -13.06 0.47 5.51
CA PRO A 111 -14.16 0.49 4.54
C PRO A 111 -14.24 1.78 3.71
N LYS A 112 -13.59 2.86 4.15
CA LYS A 112 -13.53 4.14 3.45
C LYS A 112 -12.29 4.32 2.59
N LEU A 113 -11.43 3.31 2.48
CA LEU A 113 -10.18 3.39 1.74
C LEU A 113 -10.45 3.67 0.25
N ARG A 114 -9.96 4.82 -0.22
CA ARG A 114 -10.13 5.30 -1.60
C ARG A 114 -8.79 5.38 -2.34
N GLN A 115 -7.71 5.65 -1.62
CA GLN A 115 -6.37 5.74 -2.19
C GLN A 115 -5.42 4.82 -1.47
N LEU A 116 -4.70 4.02 -2.25
CA LEU A 116 -3.64 3.16 -1.76
C LEU A 116 -2.41 3.35 -2.63
N SER A 117 -1.37 3.96 -2.04
CA SER A 117 -0.01 3.97 -2.56
C SER A 117 0.85 3.17 -1.59
N PHE A 118 1.44 2.08 -2.07
CA PHE A 118 2.34 1.29 -1.25
C PHE A 118 3.51 0.84 -2.13
N GLN A 119 4.60 1.59 -2.05
CA GLN A 119 5.82 1.27 -2.75
C GLN A 119 6.45 0.00 -2.19
N THR A 120 7.15 -0.74 -3.05
CA THR A 120 7.80 -2.02 -2.83
C THR A 120 6.84 -3.22 -2.70
N MET A 121 5.54 -2.99 -2.87
CA MET A 121 4.48 -3.99 -2.68
C MET A 121 3.80 -4.40 -3.99
N THR A 122 3.57 -5.71 -4.13
CA THR A 122 2.82 -6.25 -5.27
C THR A 122 1.33 -6.39 -4.94
N PHE A 123 0.48 -6.26 -5.97
CA PHE A 123 -0.95 -6.47 -5.82
C PHE A 123 -1.24 -7.97 -5.59
N PRO A 124 -2.22 -8.33 -4.72
CA PRO A 124 -2.67 -9.72 -4.59
C PRO A 124 -3.20 -10.28 -5.91
N GLN A 125 -3.14 -11.59 -6.09
CA GLN A 125 -3.73 -12.26 -7.28
C GLN A 125 -5.26 -12.20 -7.31
N THR A 126 -5.90 -11.85 -6.20
CA THR A 126 -7.34 -11.66 -6.10
C THR A 126 -7.66 -10.37 -5.38
N ALA A 127 -8.59 -9.60 -5.94
CA ALA A 127 -9.12 -8.42 -5.27
C ALA A 127 -10.03 -8.87 -4.11
N GLY A 128 -9.57 -8.65 -2.87
CA GLY A 128 -10.41 -8.85 -1.69
C GLY A 128 -11.39 -7.68 -1.48
N GLY A 129 -12.39 -7.89 -0.63
CA GLY A 129 -13.39 -6.85 -0.29
C GLY A 129 -12.81 -5.53 0.25
N GLY A 130 -11.55 -5.49 0.69
CA GLY A 130 -10.88 -4.28 1.16
C GLY A 130 -10.55 -3.26 0.06
N PHE A 131 -10.68 -3.62 -1.22
CA PHE A 131 -10.37 -2.73 -2.35
C PHE A 131 -11.61 -2.19 -3.08
N LEU A 132 -12.82 -2.52 -2.61
CA LEU A 132 -14.05 -2.23 -3.35
C LEU A 132 -14.30 -0.73 -3.56
N ALA A 133 -13.86 0.12 -2.64
CA ALA A 133 -13.99 1.56 -2.72
C ALA A 133 -12.74 2.28 -3.26
N VAL A 134 -11.69 1.53 -3.62
CA VAL A 134 -10.42 2.11 -4.06
C VAL A 134 -10.58 2.72 -5.45
N THR A 135 -10.35 4.02 -5.54
CA THR A 135 -10.41 4.82 -6.77
C THR A 135 -9.03 5.15 -7.33
N ARG A 136 -7.99 5.15 -6.48
CA ARG A 136 -6.59 5.39 -6.87
C ARG A 136 -5.70 4.30 -6.31
N LEU A 137 -4.96 3.63 -7.19
CA LEU A 137 -3.99 2.60 -6.84
C LEU A 137 -2.63 2.98 -7.42
N GLU A 138 -1.63 3.03 -6.56
CA GLU A 138 -0.24 3.21 -6.94
C GLU A 138 0.58 2.06 -6.39
N ILE A 139 1.24 1.34 -7.29
CA ILE A 139 2.08 0.20 -6.95
C ILE A 139 3.36 0.28 -7.77
N ASP A 140 4.45 -0.15 -7.14
CA ASP A 140 5.69 -0.43 -7.84
C ASP A 140 5.97 -1.93 -7.83
N GLY A 141 6.87 -2.36 -8.70
CA GLY A 141 7.20 -3.77 -8.80
C GLY A 141 8.22 -4.05 -9.89
N VAL A 142 8.57 -5.32 -10.03
CA VAL A 142 9.34 -5.73 -11.22
C VAL A 142 8.39 -6.22 -12.29
N PHE A 143 7.47 -7.10 -11.92
CA PHE A 143 6.56 -7.72 -12.85
C PHE A 143 5.17 -7.90 -12.24
N LEU A 144 4.12 -7.57 -13.01
CA LEU A 144 2.74 -7.94 -12.69
C LEU A 144 2.30 -9.12 -13.53
N SER A 145 1.85 -10.21 -12.89
CA SER A 145 1.27 -11.35 -13.59
C SER A 145 -0.10 -11.02 -14.21
N ALA A 146 -0.53 -11.84 -15.16
CA ALA A 146 -1.86 -11.72 -15.78
C ALA A 146 -2.99 -11.77 -14.73
N ASP A 147 -2.85 -12.60 -13.68
CA ASP A 147 -3.82 -12.69 -12.59
C ASP A 147 -3.86 -11.42 -11.74
N GLN A 148 -2.70 -10.83 -11.44
CA GLN A 148 -2.63 -9.57 -10.70
C GLN A 148 -3.24 -8.43 -11.52
N MET A 149 -2.94 -8.39 -12.82
CA MET A 149 -3.53 -7.41 -13.73
C MET A 149 -5.05 -7.61 -13.83
N SER A 150 -5.52 -8.86 -13.95
CA SER A 150 -6.94 -9.21 -13.91
C SER A 150 -7.62 -8.73 -12.64
N ALA A 151 -6.97 -8.91 -11.48
CA ALA A 151 -7.48 -8.44 -10.20
C ALA A 151 -7.56 -6.91 -10.10
N ILE A 152 -6.56 -6.18 -10.64
CA ILE A 152 -6.56 -4.72 -10.70
C ILE A 152 -7.69 -4.20 -11.59
N VAL A 153 -7.84 -4.73 -12.81
CA VAL A 153 -8.91 -4.28 -13.73
C VAL A 153 -10.31 -4.69 -13.28
N SER A 154 -10.41 -5.64 -12.35
CA SER A 154 -11.67 -6.05 -11.72
C SER A 154 -12.10 -5.13 -10.58
N LEU A 155 -11.30 -4.14 -10.18
CA LEU A 155 -11.66 -3.19 -9.13
C LEU A 155 -12.80 -2.27 -9.63
N PRO A 156 -13.97 -2.28 -8.97
CA PRO A 156 -15.18 -1.67 -9.53
C PRO A 156 -15.16 -0.14 -9.55
N CYS A 157 -14.39 0.47 -8.65
CA CYS A 157 -14.30 1.93 -8.50
C CYS A 157 -12.97 2.51 -8.98
N LEU A 158 -12.04 1.70 -9.48
CA LEU A 158 -10.72 2.17 -9.86
C LEU A 158 -10.81 3.15 -11.04
N ARG A 159 -10.23 4.34 -10.87
CA ARG A 159 -10.17 5.41 -11.88
C ARG A 159 -8.74 5.83 -12.20
N ASN A 160 -7.83 5.74 -11.24
CA ASN A 160 -6.45 6.18 -11.41
C ASN A 160 -5.52 5.02 -11.09
N LEU A 161 -4.68 4.64 -12.05
CA LEU A 161 -3.72 3.57 -11.90
C LEU A 161 -2.32 4.08 -12.22
N HIS A 162 -1.43 3.99 -11.24
CA HIS A 162 -0.04 4.37 -11.36
C HIS A 162 0.81 3.11 -11.17
N LEU A 163 1.55 2.71 -12.21
CA LEU A 163 2.44 1.55 -12.19
C LEU A 163 3.88 1.97 -12.44
N GLU A 164 4.74 1.70 -11.46
CA GLU A 164 6.20 1.80 -11.61
C GLU A 164 6.78 0.38 -11.67
N ILE A 165 6.79 -0.22 -12.87
CA ILE A 165 7.10 -1.65 -13.06
C ILE A 165 8.02 -1.88 -14.26
N ALA A 166 8.88 -2.90 -14.19
CA ALA A 166 9.73 -3.31 -15.31
C ALA A 166 8.98 -4.09 -16.41
N GLY A 167 7.78 -4.59 -16.11
CA GLY A 167 6.93 -5.27 -17.10
C GLY A 167 5.62 -5.79 -16.51
N CYS A 168 4.71 -6.20 -17.39
CA CYS A 168 3.48 -6.89 -16.99
C CYS A 168 3.02 -7.90 -18.05
N ALA A 169 2.31 -8.93 -17.61
CA ALA A 169 1.54 -9.81 -18.47
C ALA A 169 0.10 -9.31 -18.55
N LEU A 170 -0.45 -9.23 -19.76
CA LEU A 170 -1.84 -8.88 -19.98
C LEU A 170 -2.73 -10.12 -19.78
N PRO A 171 -3.90 -9.97 -19.13
CA PRO A 171 -4.87 -11.04 -19.04
C PRO A 171 -5.46 -11.36 -20.42
N ASN A 172 -5.71 -12.63 -20.70
CA ASN A 172 -6.38 -13.06 -21.94
C ASN A 172 -7.85 -12.63 -21.97
N ALA A 173 -8.47 -12.44 -20.81
CA ALA A 173 -9.85 -11.98 -20.68
C ALA A 173 -9.94 -10.48 -20.94
N GLN A 174 -10.98 -10.05 -21.65
CA GLN A 174 -11.29 -8.64 -21.78
C GLN A 174 -11.65 -8.03 -20.42
N PRO A 175 -11.29 -6.76 -20.17
CA PRO A 175 -11.69 -6.09 -18.95
C PRO A 175 -13.22 -5.98 -18.86
N PRO A 176 -13.80 -5.91 -17.65
CA PRO A 176 -15.23 -5.67 -17.49
C PRO A 176 -15.67 -4.41 -18.23
N PRO A 177 -16.88 -4.35 -18.80
CA PRO A 177 -17.34 -3.18 -19.55
C PRO A 177 -17.45 -1.92 -18.69
N THR A 178 -17.50 -2.08 -17.37
CA THR A 178 -17.52 -0.98 -16.39
C THR A 178 -16.13 -0.44 -16.06
N PHE A 179 -15.07 -1.14 -16.46
CA PHE A 179 -13.70 -0.72 -16.20
C PHE A 179 -13.34 0.46 -17.08
N ARG A 180 -13.04 1.59 -16.44
CA ARG A 180 -12.60 2.81 -17.11
C ARG A 180 -11.65 3.55 -16.18
N LEU A 181 -10.45 3.79 -16.68
CA LEU A 181 -9.48 4.68 -16.07
C LEU A 181 -9.68 6.10 -16.60
N ASP A 182 -9.63 7.05 -15.69
CA ASP A 182 -9.50 8.48 -15.98
C ASP A 182 -8.02 8.85 -16.13
N GLU A 183 -7.13 8.14 -15.41
CA GLU A 183 -5.68 8.33 -15.46
C GLU A 183 -4.95 6.98 -15.45
N LEU A 184 -3.99 6.82 -16.37
CA LEU A 184 -3.03 5.71 -16.39
C LEU A 184 -1.62 6.29 -16.49
N TRP A 185 -0.79 6.00 -15.50
CA TRP A 185 0.62 6.35 -15.49
C TRP A 185 1.47 5.09 -15.46
N LEU A 186 2.49 5.04 -16.33
CA LEU A 186 3.38 3.91 -16.50
C LEU A 186 4.83 4.40 -16.52
N TYR A 187 5.69 3.78 -15.73
CA TYR A 187 7.14 4.00 -15.76
C TYR A 187 7.89 2.67 -15.61
N GLY A 188 9.02 2.56 -16.32
CA GLY A 188 9.86 1.37 -16.30
C GLY A 188 9.59 0.34 -17.40
N LEU A 189 8.74 0.66 -18.39
CA LEU A 189 8.49 -0.19 -19.57
C LEU A 189 9.60 -0.11 -20.62
#